data_AF-A0A059WQ13-F1
#
_entry.id   AF-A0A059WQ13-F1
#
_cell.length_a   1.000
_cell.length_b   1.000
_cell.length_c   1.000
_cell.angle_alpha   90.00
_cell.angle_beta   90.00
_cell.angle_gamma   90.00
#
_symmetry.space_group_name_H-M   'P 1'
#
loop_
_entity.id
_entity.type
_entity.pdbx_description
1 polymer ?
#
loop_
_entity_poly.entity_id
_entity_poly.type
_entity_poly.pdbx_seq_one_letter_code
_entity_poly.pdbx_strand_id
1 'polypeptide(L)'
;GTSQATPHVSGIAALLFANNPGLTPAQVKDRIIRTAEPITTLASRTVASGRANAYFALTGRIAPVSRPVITNAKVSKKAISIDGLGFMPGSSIIEVEGVTLAGDVVYDGSYGLANGSLTHLTVQAGKKPIKKAFPSGVLIGVTVFNPTTGERSARFLTGRF
;
A
#
# COMPACT_ATOMS: atom_id res chain seq x y z
N GLY A 1 -23.33 -1.91 -3.51
CA GLY A 1 -23.61 -0.69 -2.73
C GLY A 1 -23.12 -0.84 -1.31
N THR A 2 -22.78 0.26 -0.64
CA THR A 2 -22.29 0.27 0.77
C THR A 2 -23.28 -0.37 1.75
N SER A 3 -24.59 -0.31 1.46
CA SER A 3 -25.66 -0.94 2.26
C SER A 3 -25.50 -2.44 2.46
N GLN A 4 -24.86 -3.15 1.52
CA GLN A 4 -24.57 -4.58 1.68
C GLN A 4 -23.21 -4.83 2.34
N ALA A 5 -22.26 -3.90 2.30
CA ALA A 5 -20.98 -4.05 2.98
C ALA A 5 -21.13 -3.90 4.51
N THR A 6 -21.98 -2.97 4.97
CA THR A 6 -22.24 -2.74 6.40
C THR A 6 -22.68 -4.01 7.15
N PRO A 7 -23.72 -4.76 6.74
CA PRO A 7 -24.15 -5.96 7.47
C PRO A 7 -23.11 -7.08 7.49
N HIS A 8 -22.24 -7.18 6.47
CA HIS A 8 -21.13 -8.14 6.51
C HIS A 8 -20.13 -7.80 7.63
N VAL A 9 -19.75 -6.52 7.76
CA VAL A 9 -18.84 -6.08 8.84
C VAL A 9 -19.51 -6.21 10.21
N SER A 10 -20.80 -5.89 10.32
CA SER A 10 -21.59 -6.11 11.53
C SER A 10 -21.62 -7.59 11.94
N GLY A 11 -21.75 -8.51 10.97
CA GLY A 11 -21.68 -9.96 11.22
C GLY A 11 -20.31 -10.39 11.76
N ILE A 12 -19.21 -9.84 11.25
CA ILE A 12 -17.86 -10.10 11.77
C ILE A 12 -17.73 -9.57 13.21
N ALA A 13 -18.24 -8.38 13.50
CA ALA A 13 -18.22 -7.83 14.85
C ALA A 13 -19.03 -8.71 15.84
N ALA A 14 -20.23 -9.15 15.44
CA ALA A 14 -21.04 -10.07 16.24
C ALA A 14 -20.33 -11.40 16.49
N LEU A 15 -19.66 -11.96 15.48
CA LEU A 15 -18.84 -13.17 15.61
C LEU A 15 -17.71 -12.97 16.63
N LEU A 16 -17.03 -11.82 16.61
CA LEU A 16 -15.96 -11.53 17.57
C LEU A 16 -16.49 -11.40 19.01
N PHE A 17 -17.63 -10.74 19.23
CA PHE A 17 -18.25 -10.66 20.55
C PHE A 17 -18.74 -12.02 21.04
N ALA A 18 -19.31 -12.86 20.16
CA ALA A 18 -19.73 -14.21 20.53
C ALA A 18 -18.55 -15.08 20.96
N ASN A 19 -17.40 -14.95 20.28
CA ASN A 19 -16.18 -15.69 20.61
C ASN A 19 -15.44 -15.15 21.84
N ASN A 20 -15.47 -13.82 22.05
CA ASN A 20 -14.86 -13.19 23.22
C ASN A 20 -15.73 -12.00 23.69
N PRO A 21 -16.67 -12.24 24.62
CA PRO A 21 -17.58 -11.21 25.13
C PRO A 21 -16.88 -10.07 25.89
N GLY A 22 -15.62 -10.27 26.32
CA GLY A 22 -14.84 -9.26 27.04
C GLY A 22 -14.18 -8.22 26.13
N LEU A 23 -14.26 -8.36 24.81
CA LEU A 23 -13.75 -7.35 23.89
C LEU A 23 -14.56 -6.06 24.01
N THR A 24 -13.85 -4.92 23.98
CA THR A 24 -14.48 -3.61 23.82
C THR A 24 -14.79 -3.33 22.35
N PRO A 25 -15.75 -2.44 22.04
CA PRO A 25 -16.02 -2.03 20.66
C PRO A 25 -14.78 -1.48 19.93
N ALA A 26 -13.90 -0.77 20.65
CA ALA A 26 -12.65 -0.24 20.09
C ALA A 26 -11.69 -1.37 19.69
N GLN A 27 -11.55 -2.40 20.53
CA GLN A 27 -10.72 -3.58 20.21
C GLN A 27 -11.30 -4.38 19.04
N VAL A 28 -12.63 -4.52 18.95
CA VAL A 28 -13.29 -5.17 17.80
C VAL A 28 -12.99 -4.40 16.51
N LYS A 29 -13.15 -3.07 16.52
CA LYS A 29 -12.83 -2.21 15.37
C LYS A 29 -11.36 -2.34 14.96
N ASP A 30 -10.43 -2.20 15.91
CA ASP A 30 -9.00 -2.31 15.64
C ASP A 30 -8.64 -3.67 15.04
N ARG A 31 -9.19 -4.75 15.62
CA ARG A 31 -8.96 -6.11 15.15
C ARG A 31 -9.42 -6.28 13.71
N ILE A 32 -10.64 -5.85 13.36
CA ILE A 32 -11.16 -5.95 11.98
C ILE A 32 -10.29 -5.18 10.98
N ILE A 33 -9.83 -3.97 11.35
CA ILE A 33 -8.99 -3.14 10.47
C ILE A 33 -7.61 -3.79 10.27
N ARG A 34 -6.95 -4.20 11.36
CA ARG A 34 -5.59 -4.75 11.31
C ARG A 34 -5.51 -6.11 10.64
N THR A 35 -6.57 -6.91 10.72
CA THR A 35 -6.64 -8.22 10.07
C THR A 35 -7.30 -8.18 8.71
N ALA A 36 -7.58 -6.99 8.17
CA ALA A 36 -8.10 -6.86 6.81
C ALA A 36 -7.10 -7.45 5.81
N GLU A 37 -7.63 -8.08 4.78
CA GLU A 37 -6.86 -8.62 3.68
C GLU A 37 -6.59 -7.49 2.67
N PRO A 38 -5.32 -7.09 2.44
CA PRO A 38 -5.00 -5.99 1.54
C PRO A 38 -5.48 -6.28 0.11
N ILE A 39 -6.02 -5.26 -0.55
CA ILE A 39 -6.46 -5.34 -1.96
C ILE A 39 -5.88 -4.17 -2.73
N THR A 40 -5.24 -4.45 -3.86
CA THR A 40 -4.52 -3.47 -4.68
C THR A 40 -5.39 -2.26 -5.04
N THR A 41 -6.64 -2.47 -5.44
CA THR A 41 -7.56 -1.39 -5.81
C THR A 41 -7.99 -0.50 -4.64
N LEU A 42 -7.75 -0.92 -3.39
CA LEU A 42 -8.05 -0.16 -2.17
C LEU A 42 -6.81 0.45 -1.51
N ALA A 43 -5.61 0.16 -2.03
CA ALA A 43 -4.35 0.75 -1.58
C ALA A 43 -4.45 2.28 -1.54
N SER A 44 -4.09 2.87 -0.40
CA SER A 44 -4.13 4.32 -0.16
C SER A 44 -5.51 4.98 -0.32
N ARG A 45 -6.60 4.20 -0.42
CA ARG A 45 -7.98 4.71 -0.59
C ARG A 45 -8.86 4.54 0.63
N THR A 46 -8.51 3.61 1.52
CA THR A 46 -9.24 3.33 2.76
C THR A 46 -8.25 3.08 3.89
N VAL A 47 -8.66 3.29 5.13
CA VAL A 47 -7.80 3.09 6.32
C VAL A 47 -7.18 1.68 6.37
N ALA A 48 -7.96 0.66 5.99
CA ALA A 48 -7.48 -0.73 6.00
C ALA A 48 -6.74 -1.12 4.70
N SER A 49 -6.86 -0.32 3.63
CA SER A 49 -6.39 -0.64 2.27
C SER A 49 -6.75 -2.05 1.79
N GLY A 50 -7.91 -2.56 2.22
CA GLY A 50 -8.23 -3.97 2.12
C GLY A 50 -9.68 -4.30 2.46
N ARG A 51 -10.00 -5.59 2.34
CA ARG A 51 -11.32 -6.17 2.62
C ARG A 51 -11.32 -6.84 3.99
N ALA A 52 -12.38 -6.64 4.76
CA ALA A 52 -12.55 -7.34 6.03
C ALA A 52 -12.58 -8.86 5.82
N ASN A 53 -11.88 -9.61 6.68
CA ASN A 53 -11.77 -11.06 6.61
C ASN A 53 -12.16 -11.66 7.97
N ALA A 54 -13.28 -12.37 8.02
CA ALA A 54 -13.84 -12.91 9.26
C ALA A 54 -12.90 -13.91 9.94
N TYR A 55 -12.27 -14.78 9.15
CA TYR A 55 -11.33 -15.78 9.67
C TYR A 55 -10.10 -15.11 10.26
N PHE A 56 -9.48 -14.16 9.54
CA PHE A 56 -8.33 -13.43 10.04
C PHE A 56 -8.65 -12.63 11.30
N ALA A 57 -9.80 -11.97 11.33
CA ALA A 57 -10.28 -11.28 12.52
C ALA A 57 -10.43 -12.26 13.69
N LEU A 58 -11.13 -13.38 13.52
CA LEU A 58 -11.37 -14.36 14.58
C LEU A 58 -10.08 -14.97 15.13
N THR A 59 -9.11 -15.28 14.26
CA THR A 59 -7.83 -15.89 14.69
C THR A 59 -6.75 -14.85 15.01
N GLY A 60 -7.01 -13.55 14.81
CA GLY A 60 -5.99 -12.51 14.98
C GLY A 60 -4.85 -12.59 13.97
N ARG A 61 -5.08 -13.22 12.81
CA ARG A 61 -4.07 -13.40 11.77
C ARG A 61 -3.88 -12.12 10.99
N ILE A 62 -2.64 -11.70 10.83
CA ILE A 62 -2.26 -10.60 9.93
C ILE A 62 -1.94 -11.17 8.55
N ALA A 63 -2.42 -10.51 7.50
CA ALA A 63 -2.13 -10.92 6.13
C ALA A 63 -0.62 -10.82 5.85
N PRO A 64 0.01 -11.80 5.18
CA PRO A 64 1.42 -11.71 4.84
C PRO A 64 1.69 -10.51 3.92
N VAL A 65 2.93 -10.03 3.90
CA VAL A 65 3.37 -9.03 2.92
C VAL A 65 3.40 -9.69 1.55
N SER A 66 2.75 -9.06 0.57
CA SER A 66 2.78 -9.49 -0.82
C SER A 66 3.99 -8.91 -1.55
N ARG A 67 4.32 -9.49 -2.72
CA ARG A 67 5.26 -8.88 -3.67
C ARG A 67 4.85 -7.43 -3.96
N PRO A 68 5.81 -6.52 -4.20
CA PRO A 68 5.49 -5.13 -4.49
C PRO A 68 4.62 -5.02 -5.75
N VAL A 69 3.53 -4.27 -5.68
CA VAL A 69 2.63 -4.01 -6.81
C VAL A 69 2.35 -2.52 -6.88
N ILE A 70 2.44 -1.94 -8.07
CA ILE A 70 2.11 -0.53 -8.33
C ILE A 70 0.69 -0.46 -8.87
N THR A 71 -0.13 0.42 -8.30
CA THR A 71 -1.51 0.66 -8.72
C THR A 71 -1.72 2.05 -9.30
N ASN A 72 -0.87 3.00 -8.90
CA ASN A 72 -0.85 4.35 -9.42
C ASN A 72 0.55 4.94 -9.27
N ALA A 73 0.94 5.82 -10.20
CA ALA A 73 2.18 6.56 -10.11
C ALA A 73 1.98 7.97 -10.67
N LYS A 74 2.31 8.97 -9.85
CA LYS A 74 2.17 10.40 -10.16
C LYS A 74 3.54 11.07 -10.18
N VAL A 75 3.92 11.62 -11.33
CA VAL A 75 5.14 12.41 -11.49
C VAL A 75 4.82 13.90 -11.34
N SER A 76 5.51 14.58 -10.43
CA SER A 76 5.42 16.03 -10.22
C SER A 76 6.67 16.75 -10.75
N LYS A 77 6.82 18.05 -10.49
CA LYS A 77 8.02 18.81 -10.91
C LYS A 77 9.30 18.37 -10.19
N LYS A 78 9.21 17.74 -9.01
CA LYS A 78 10.36 17.44 -8.13
C LYS A 78 10.33 16.05 -7.49
N ALA A 79 9.23 15.32 -7.64
CA ALA A 79 9.05 14.02 -7.01
C ALA A 79 8.22 13.09 -7.87
N ILE A 80 8.34 11.79 -7.60
CA ILE A 80 7.39 10.76 -8.01
C ILE A 80 6.75 10.16 -6.76
N SER A 81 5.44 9.99 -6.78
CA SER A 81 4.67 9.30 -5.75
C SER A 81 4.03 8.05 -6.34
N ILE A 82 4.12 6.93 -5.65
CA ILE A 82 3.62 5.63 -6.08
C ILE A 82 2.69 5.07 -5.02
N ASP A 83 1.49 4.69 -5.42
CA ASP A 83 0.55 3.92 -4.61
C ASP A 83 0.60 2.45 -5.01
N GLY A 84 0.36 1.56 -4.05
CA GLY A 84 0.46 0.13 -4.26
C GLY A 84 0.37 -0.71 -2.99
N LEU A 85 0.92 -1.91 -3.04
CA LEU A 85 1.03 -2.83 -1.90
C LEU A 85 2.44 -3.40 -1.82
N GLY A 86 2.81 -3.91 -0.65
CA GLY A 86 4.04 -4.68 -0.48
C GLY A 86 5.31 -3.83 -0.42
N PHE A 87 5.18 -2.52 -0.20
CA PHE A 87 6.33 -1.63 -0.05
C PHE A 87 6.92 -1.78 1.35
N MET A 88 8.21 -2.08 1.46
CA MET A 88 8.88 -2.25 2.75
C MET A 88 9.56 -0.94 3.17
N PRO A 89 9.21 -0.38 4.35
CA PRO A 89 9.90 0.77 4.92
C PRO A 89 11.41 0.55 4.96
N GLY A 90 12.18 1.55 4.54
CA GLY A 90 13.64 1.52 4.56
C GLY A 90 14.30 0.60 3.51
N SER A 91 13.52 -0.12 2.70
CA SER A 91 14.06 -1.05 1.68
C SER A 91 13.52 -0.78 0.28
N SER A 92 12.21 -0.57 0.12
CA SER A 92 11.62 -0.39 -1.22
C SER A 92 12.08 0.89 -1.91
N ILE A 93 12.69 0.73 -3.09
CA ILE A 93 13.18 1.81 -3.94
C ILE A 93 12.41 1.90 -5.25
N ILE A 94 12.28 3.12 -5.78
CA ILE A 94 11.69 3.36 -7.10
C ILE A 94 12.81 3.33 -8.14
N GLU A 95 12.64 2.49 -9.16
CA GLU A 95 13.50 2.41 -10.34
C GLU A 95 12.77 3.02 -11.54
N VAL A 96 13.52 3.70 -12.40
CA VAL A 96 13.07 4.25 -13.68
C VAL A 96 13.88 3.56 -14.77
N GLU A 97 13.20 2.84 -15.67
CA GLU A 97 13.83 1.98 -16.69
C GLU A 97 14.90 1.04 -16.10
N GLY A 98 14.64 0.49 -14.91
CA GLY A 98 15.55 -0.43 -14.22
C GLY A 98 16.72 0.22 -13.47
N VAL A 99 16.80 1.55 -13.43
CA VAL A 99 17.82 2.30 -12.68
C VAL A 99 17.19 2.99 -11.47
N THR A 100 17.78 2.83 -10.29
CA THR A 100 17.32 3.52 -9.07
C THR A 100 17.24 5.03 -9.28
N LEU A 101 16.09 5.61 -8.97
CA LEU A 101 15.92 7.06 -8.99
C LEU A 101 16.61 7.69 -7.78
N ALA A 102 17.67 8.46 -8.03
CA ALA A 102 18.35 9.20 -6.97
C ALA A 102 17.42 10.25 -6.34
N GLY A 103 17.36 10.27 -5.00
CA GLY A 103 16.55 11.20 -4.22
C GLY A 103 16.22 10.62 -2.85
N ASP A 104 15.61 11.44 -2.01
CA ASP A 104 15.19 11.00 -0.68
C ASP A 104 13.90 10.18 -0.79
N VAL A 105 13.96 8.91 -0.41
CA VAL A 105 12.78 8.04 -0.32
C VAL A 105 12.05 8.35 0.98
N VAL A 106 10.80 8.75 0.88
CA VAL A 106 9.92 9.06 2.00
C VAL A 106 9.01 7.87 2.27
N TYR A 107 9.15 7.30 3.47
CA TYR A 107 8.33 6.22 4.00
C TYR A 107 7.34 6.77 5.02
N ASP A 108 6.17 7.20 4.57
CA ASP A 108 5.15 7.79 5.43
C ASP A 108 4.32 6.69 6.13
N GLY A 109 4.47 6.59 7.45
CA GLY A 109 3.81 5.60 8.29
C GLY A 109 2.28 5.70 8.30
N SER A 110 1.68 6.82 7.87
CA SER A 110 0.22 6.95 7.74
C SER A 110 -0.37 6.03 6.66
N TYR A 111 0.47 5.51 5.75
CA TYR A 111 0.10 4.53 4.73
C TYR A 111 0.48 3.09 5.11
N GLY A 112 0.84 2.87 6.38
CA GLY A 112 1.24 1.57 6.91
C GLY A 112 0.07 0.61 7.13
N LEU A 113 0.34 -0.66 6.83
CA LEU A 113 -0.53 -1.79 7.13
C LEU A 113 -0.01 -2.55 8.34
N ALA A 114 -0.90 -3.28 9.00
CA ALA A 114 -0.55 -4.06 10.19
C ALA A 114 0.51 -5.15 9.93
N ASN A 115 0.72 -5.53 8.66
CA ASN A 115 1.77 -6.46 8.24
C ASN A 115 3.15 -5.81 8.09
N GLY A 116 3.30 -4.53 8.43
CA GLY A 116 4.56 -3.77 8.35
C GLY A 116 4.89 -3.23 6.96
N SER A 117 4.08 -3.52 5.94
CA SER A 117 4.23 -2.90 4.61
C SER A 117 3.51 -1.55 4.52
N LEU A 118 3.91 -0.76 3.53
CA LEU A 118 3.29 0.51 3.16
C LEU A 118 2.47 0.34 1.88
N THR A 119 1.55 1.29 1.70
CA THR A 119 0.76 1.42 0.47
C THR A 119 1.14 2.63 -0.38
N HIS A 120 2.09 3.44 0.09
CA HIS A 120 2.56 4.64 -0.58
C HIS A 120 4.08 4.81 -0.42
N LEU A 121 4.74 5.25 -1.49
CA LEU A 121 6.13 5.69 -1.50
C LEU A 121 6.24 7.00 -2.26
N THR A 122 7.11 7.88 -1.81
CA THR A 122 7.49 9.07 -2.57
C THR A 122 9.00 9.19 -2.65
N VAL A 123 9.53 9.55 -3.82
CA VAL A 123 10.94 9.91 -3.98
C VAL A 123 11.06 11.39 -4.31
N GLN A 124 11.68 12.14 -3.41
CA GLN A 124 12.00 13.56 -3.57
C GLN A 124 13.34 13.69 -4.29
N ALA A 125 13.30 13.66 -5.62
CA ALA A 125 14.51 13.68 -6.48
C ALA A 125 14.94 15.08 -6.92
N GLY A 126 14.08 16.09 -6.79
CA GLY A 126 14.32 17.45 -7.27
C GLY A 126 14.08 17.61 -8.78
N LYS A 127 14.16 18.86 -9.26
CA LYS A 127 13.70 19.24 -10.61
C LYS A 127 14.55 18.66 -11.74
N LYS A 128 15.88 18.68 -11.61
CA LYS A 128 16.79 18.19 -12.67
C LYS A 128 16.68 16.67 -12.84
N PRO A 129 16.76 15.85 -11.77
CA PRO A 129 16.64 14.40 -11.91
C PRO A 129 15.28 13.96 -12.46
N ILE A 130 14.17 14.54 -11.99
CA ILE A 130 12.84 14.22 -12.53
C ILE A 130 12.73 14.59 -14.02
N LYS A 131 13.21 15.76 -14.44
CA LYS A 131 13.17 16.12 -15.87
C LYS A 131 13.99 15.17 -16.75
N LYS A 132 15.11 14.65 -16.24
CA LYS A 132 15.95 13.69 -16.95
C LYS A 132 15.29 12.31 -17.01
N ALA A 133 14.72 11.85 -15.90
CA ALA A 133 14.06 10.55 -15.78
C ALA A 133 12.69 10.50 -16.49
N PHE A 134 11.96 11.63 -16.53
CA PHE A 134 10.63 11.75 -17.12
C PHE A 134 10.56 12.95 -18.08
N PRO A 135 11.01 12.77 -19.34
CA PRO A 135 10.80 13.74 -20.41
C PRO A 135 9.30 14.08 -20.60
N SER A 136 9.00 15.29 -21.05
CA SER A 136 7.60 15.71 -21.26
C SER A 136 6.94 14.86 -22.34
N GLY A 137 5.71 14.39 -22.10
CA GLY A 137 4.92 13.70 -23.12
C GLY A 137 5.35 12.25 -23.39
N VAL A 138 6.33 11.73 -22.65
CA VAL A 138 6.83 10.36 -22.79
C VAL A 138 6.40 9.52 -21.60
N LEU A 139 5.82 8.36 -21.87
CA LEU A 139 5.58 7.34 -20.86
C LEU A 139 6.87 6.56 -20.60
N ILE A 140 7.24 6.47 -19.34
CA ILE A 140 8.44 5.82 -18.84
C ILE A 140 8.03 4.70 -17.90
N GLY A 141 8.73 3.58 -17.99
CA GLY A 141 8.56 2.43 -17.12
C GLY A 141 9.14 2.69 -15.75
N VAL A 142 8.32 2.48 -14.72
CA VAL A 142 8.74 2.50 -13.33
C VAL A 142 8.49 1.14 -12.68
N THR A 143 9.39 0.76 -11.77
CA THR A 143 9.26 -0.41 -10.92
C THR A 143 9.56 -0.05 -9.47
N VAL A 144 8.97 -0.80 -8.55
CA VAL A 144 9.40 -0.79 -7.14
C VAL A 144 10.19 -2.06 -6.89
N PHE A 145 11.44 -1.91 -6.47
CA PHE A 145 12.32 -3.01 -6.13
C PHE A 145 12.59 -3.02 -4.63
N ASN A 146 12.63 -4.22 -4.05
CA ASN A 146 12.93 -4.45 -2.65
C ASN A 146 14.25 -5.22 -2.54
N PRO A 147 15.37 -4.56 -2.21
CA PRO A 147 16.66 -5.20 -2.06
C PRO A 147 16.71 -6.28 -0.97
N THR A 148 15.87 -6.18 0.07
CA THR A 148 15.84 -7.16 1.17
C THR A 148 15.24 -8.49 0.72
N THR A 149 14.20 -8.46 -0.12
CA THR A 149 13.52 -9.68 -0.60
C THR A 149 13.97 -10.12 -1.99
N GLY A 150 14.65 -9.25 -2.74
CA GLY A 150 14.99 -9.47 -4.15
C GLY A 150 13.79 -9.35 -5.10
N GLU A 151 12.63 -8.91 -4.61
CA GLU A 151 11.41 -8.84 -5.40
C GLU A 151 11.23 -7.49 -6.08
N ARG A 152 10.64 -7.51 -7.27
CA ARG A 152 10.34 -6.34 -8.08
C ARG A 152 8.89 -6.37 -8.53
N SER A 153 8.25 -5.20 -8.57
CA SER A 153 6.92 -5.07 -9.14
C SER A 153 6.92 -5.31 -10.64
N ALA A 154 5.74 -5.55 -11.21
CA ALA A 154 5.55 -5.38 -12.65
C ALA A 154 5.88 -3.93 -13.06
N ARG A 155 6.33 -3.77 -14.31
CA ARG A 155 6.58 -2.45 -14.91
C ARG A 155 5.27 -1.69 -15.03
N PHE A 156 5.24 -0.47 -14.50
CA PHE A 156 4.10 0.46 -14.61
C PHE A 156 4.50 1.65 -15.49
N LEU A 157 3.64 2.06 -16.42
CA LEU A 157 3.94 3.20 -17.30
C LEU A 157 3.38 4.49 -16.68
N THR A 158 4.24 5.48 -16.51
CA THR A 158 3.84 6.82 -16.05
C THR A 158 4.69 7.88 -16.73
N GLY A 159 4.25 9.13 -16.69
CA GLY A 159 4.93 10.20 -17.41
C GLY A 159 4.59 11.56 -16.85
N ARG A 160 5.34 12.56 -17.29
CA ARG A 160 5.07 13.96 -17.00
C ARG A 160 4.39 14.57 -18.22
N PHE A 161 3.11 14.91 -18.08
CA PHE A 161 2.32 15.62 -19.07
C PHE A 161 2.14 17.07 -18.63
#